data_AF-A0A2H9P467-F1
#
_entry.id   AF-A0A2H9P467-F1
#
_cell.length_a   1.000
_cell.length_b   1.000
_cell.length_c   1.000
_cell.angle_alpha   90.00
_cell.angle_beta   90.00
_cell.angle_gamma   90.00
#
_symmetry.space_group_name_H-M   'P 1'
#
loop_
_entity.id
_entity.type
_entity.pdbx_description
1 polymer ?
#
loop_
_entity_poly.entity_id
_entity_poly.type
_entity_poly.pdbx_seq_one_letter_code
_entity_poly.pdbx_strand_id
1 'polypeptide(L)' 'KDILAEEIEHESWFLELIYGRPSGHMRRKYSGERPHTRKHSRALDMA' A
#
# COMPACT_ATOMS: atom_id res chain seq x y z
N LYS A 1 -16.94 8.43 13.08
CA LYS A 1 -15.77 8.14 12.23
C LYS A 1 -14.79 9.28 12.44
N ASP A 2 -13.57 8.97 12.84
CA ASP A 2 -12.53 9.97 13.07
C ASP A 2 -11.78 10.18 11.76
N ILE A 3 -12.05 11.30 11.08
CA ILE A 3 -11.52 11.59 9.74
C ILE A 3 -10.00 11.64 9.77
N LEU A 4 -9.41 12.16 10.86
CA LEU A 4 -7.96 12.28 10.98
C LEU A 4 -7.27 10.91 10.99
N ALA A 5 -7.87 9.92 11.66
CA ALA A 5 -7.34 8.56 11.68
C ALA A 5 -7.37 7.92 10.28
N GLU A 6 -8.44 8.16 9.51
CA GLU A 6 -8.58 7.67 8.13
C GLU A 6 -7.51 8.30 7.21
N GLU A 7 -7.24 9.61 7.34
CA GLU A 7 -6.20 10.27 6.55
C GLU A 7 -4.77 9.79 6.90
N ILE A 8 -4.49 9.53 8.18
CA ILE A 8 -3.19 8.94 8.60
C ILE A 8 -2.98 7.56 7.98
N GLU A 9 -4.03 6.74 7.94
CA GLU A 9 -3.98 5.44 7.27
C GLU A 9 -3.75 5.61 5.76
N HIS A 10 -4.49 6.50 5.10
CA HIS A 10 -4.32 6.78 3.67
C HIS A 10 -2.88 7.21 3.33
N GLU A 11 -2.30 8.15 4.09
CA GLU A 11 -0.91 8.58 3.91
C GLU A 11 0.07 7.42 4.03
N SER A 12 -0.15 6.54 5.01
CA SER A 12 0.70 5.36 5.19
C SER A 12 0.67 4.43 3.96
N TRP A 13 -0.50 4.27 3.32
CA TRP A 13 -0.65 3.46 2.11
C TRP A 13 0.14 4.04 0.93
N PHE A 14 0.13 5.37 0.76
CA PHE A 14 0.92 6.05 -0.28
C PHE A 14 2.43 5.91 -0.04
N LEU A 15 2.89 6.07 1.21
CA LEU A 15 4.30 5.87 1.56
C LEU A 15 4.78 4.43 1.28
N GLU A 16 3.88 3.45 1.43
CA GLU A 16 4.16 2.07 1.06
C GLU A 16 4.34 1.89 -0.45
N LEU A 17 3.53 2.55 -1.26
CA LEU A 17 3.61 2.48 -2.72
C LEU A 17 4.83 3.21 -3.29
N ILE A 18 5.11 4.42 -2.80
CA ILE A 18 6.14 5.30 -3.37
C ILE A 18 7.53 4.95 -2.84
N TYR A 19 7.65 4.66 -1.54
CA TYR A 19 8.94 4.49 -0.86
C TYR A 19 9.16 3.10 -0.28
N GLY A 20 8.19 2.19 -0.38
CA GLY A 20 8.29 0.85 0.18
C GLY A 20 8.16 0.76 1.71
N ARG A 21 7.82 1.87 2.39
CA ARG A 21 7.62 1.93 3.85
C ARG A 21 6.45 1.01 4.26
N PRO A 22 6.57 0.12 5.24
CA PRO A 22 5.47 -0.76 5.62
C PRO A 22 4.30 0.01 6.25
N SER A 23 3.09 -0.14 5.71
CA SER A 23 1.84 0.45 6.24
C SER A 23 0.87 -0.60 6.80
N GLY A 24 1.03 -1.87 6.42
CA GLY A 24 0.13 -2.96 6.82
C GLY A 24 -1.09 -3.14 5.93
N HIS A 25 -1.35 -2.19 5.01
CA HIS A 25 -2.48 -2.24 4.10
C HIS A 25 -2.31 -3.31 3.01
N MET A 26 -1.15 -3.32 2.35
CA MET A 26 -0.88 -4.29 1.30
C MET A 26 -0.15 -5.49 1.89
N ARG A 27 -0.89 -6.59 2.13
CA ARG A 27 -0.34 -7.81 2.75
C ARG A 27 0.78 -8.40 1.89
N ARG A 28 1.95 -8.60 2.50
CA ARG A 28 3.14 -9.24 1.90
C ARG A 28 3.32 -10.64 2.49
N LYS A 29 3.86 -11.60 1.72
CA LYS A 29 4.23 -12.91 2.30
C LYS A 29 5.61 -12.85 2.96
N TYR A 30 6.52 -12.05 2.40
CA TYR A 30 7.89 -11.89 2.88
C TYR A 30 8.26 -10.41 3.01
N SER A 31 9.15 -10.09 3.95
CA SER A 31 9.70 -8.74 4.08
C SER A 31 10.51 -8.38 2.83
N GLY A 32 10.32 -7.15 2.31
CA GLY A 32 10.99 -6.68 1.09
C GLY A 32 10.32 -7.07 -0.23
N GLU A 33 9.30 -7.93 -0.21
CA GLU A 33 8.46 -8.18 -1.39
C GLU A 33 7.76 -6.87 -1.80
N ARG A 34 7.69 -6.61 -3.12
CA ARG A 34 6.93 -5.46 -3.63
C ARG A 34 5.47 -5.66 -3.19
N PRO A 35 4.79 -4.61 -2.73
CA PRO A 35 3.41 -4.75 -2.29
C PRO A 35 2.57 -5.28 -3.47
N HIS A 36 1.62 -6.20 -3.20
CA HIS A 36 0.92 -7.01 -4.21
C HIS A 36 -0.05 -6.18 -5.08
N THR A 37 0.50 -5.25 -5.88
CA THR A 37 -0.25 -4.31 -6.72
C THR A 37 -1.06 -5.00 -7.81
N ARG A 38 -0.65 -6.20 -8.25
CA ARG A 38 -1.31 -7.00 -9.30
C ARG A 38 -2.77 -7.39 -8.98
N LYS A 39 -3.21 -7.34 -7.71
CA LYS A 39 -4.61 -7.63 -7.33
C LYS A 39 -5.44 -6.36 -7.12
N HIS A 40 -4.79 -5.23 -6.87
CA HIS A 40 -5.42 -4.01 -6.40
C HIS A 40 -5.38 -2.88 -7.43
N SER A 41 -4.58 -3.03 -8.49
CA SER A 41 -4.41 -1.99 -9.49
C SER A 41 -4.27 -2.61 -10.88
N ARG A 42 -5.39 -2.77 -11.59
CA ARG A 42 -5.42 -3.18 -13.01
C ARG A 42 -4.52 -2.31 -13.90
N ALA A 43 -4.31 -1.04 -13.53
CA ALA A 43 -3.42 -0.13 -14.23
C ALA A 43 -1.94 -0.53 -14.15
N LEU A 44 -1.57 -1.37 -13.17
CA LEU A 44 -0.21 -1.87 -12.96
C LEU A 44 -0.01 -3.29 -13.54
N ASP A 45 -1.05 -3.88 -14.16
CA ASP A 45 -0.97 -5.18 -14.85
C ASP A 45 -0.35 -5.07 -16.26
N MET A 46 -0.07 -3.85 -16.75
CA MET A 46 0.60 -3.62 -18.03
C MET A 46 2.11 -3.45 -17.84
N ALA A 47 2.80 -4.56 -17.61
CA ALA A 47 4.26 -4.69 -17.79
C ALA A 47 4.61 -6.14 -18.14
#